data_AF-A0A356CI32-F1
#
_entry.id   AF-A0A356CI32-F1
#
_cell.length_a   1.000
_cell.length_b   1.000
_cell.length_c   1.000
_cell.angle_alpha   90.00
_cell.angle_beta   90.00
_cell.angle_gamma   90.00
#
_symmetry.space_group_name_H-M   'P 1'
#
loop_
_entity.id
_entity.type
_entity.pdbx_description
1 polymer ?
#
loop_
_entity_poly.entity_id
_entity_poly.type
_entity_poly.pdbx_seq_one_letter_code
_entity_poly.pdbx_strand_id
1 'polypeptide(L)' 'MLAKHVLILGLVYVLAGCGTQLNPDFSVVSPDSRIVFTVMTDGLGRVYYHVVVDGETTIEPSRLGFTFANAEPFLA' A
#
# COMPACT_ATOMS: atom_id res chain seq x y z
N MET A 1 -30.79 31.40 11.64
CA MET A 1 -30.80 29.94 11.37
C MET A 1 -29.89 29.53 10.21
N LEU A 2 -29.64 30.39 9.21
CA LEU A 2 -28.77 30.10 8.05
C LEU A 2 -27.29 29.80 8.43
N ALA A 3 -26.70 30.56 9.35
CA ALA A 3 -25.29 30.39 9.76
C ALA A 3 -24.98 29.02 10.41
N LYS A 4 -25.95 28.41 11.11
CA LYS A 4 -25.80 27.07 11.72
C LYS A 4 -25.71 25.97 10.66
N HIS A 5 -26.44 26.12 9.55
CA HIS A 5 -26.43 25.15 8.46
C HIS A 5 -25.13 25.24 7.64
N VAL A 6 -24.59 26.46 7.47
CA VAL A 6 -23.29 26.69 6.81
C VAL A 6 -22.15 26.04 7.60
N LEU A 7 -22.17 26.13 8.93
CA LEU A 7 -21.15 25.50 9.79
C LEU A 7 -21.18 23.96 9.70
N ILE A 8 -22.39 23.38 9.63
CA ILE A 8 -22.57 21.92 9.50
C ILE A 8 -22.11 21.44 8.11
N LEU A 9 -22.42 22.20 7.05
CA LEU A 9 -22.02 21.84 5.70
C LEU A 9 -20.48 21.89 5.53
N GLY A 10 -19.80 22.85 6.15
CA GLY A 10 -18.34 22.93 6.15
C GLY A 10 -17.65 21.79 6.90
N LEU A 11 -18.24 21.31 8.00
CA LEU A 11 -17.70 20.21 8.79
C LEU A 11 -17.72 18.86 8.03
N VAL A 12 -18.75 18.63 7.20
CA VAL A 12 -18.88 17.41 6.39
C VAL A 12 -17.83 17.35 5.28
N TYR A 13 -17.41 18.49 4.71
CA TYR A 13 -16.38 18.53 3.67
C TYR A 13 -14.98 18.15 4.17
N VAL A 14 -14.69 18.31 5.46
CA VAL A 14 -13.37 17.96 6.02
C VAL A 14 -13.18 16.44 6.15
N LEU A 15 -14.26 15.67 6.26
CA LEU A 15 -14.22 14.20 6.37
C LEU A 15 -14.06 13.48 5.03
N ALA A 16 -14.20 14.18 3.90
CA ALA A 16 -14.01 13.62 2.55
C ALA A 16 -12.54 13.66 2.08
N GLY A 17 -11.60 14.00 2.97
CA GLY A 17 -10.17 13.83 2.74
C GLY A 17 -9.81 12.34 2.70
N CYS A 18 -10.18 11.66 1.62
CA CYS A 18 -9.71 10.32 1.32
C CYS A 18 -8.21 10.43 1.04
N GLY A 19 -7.39 10.24 2.07
CA GLY A 19 -5.96 10.08 1.89
C GLY A 19 -5.73 8.78 1.14
N THR A 20 -5.55 8.85 -0.18
CA THR A 20 -4.87 7.79 -0.91
C THR A 20 -3.49 7.65 -0.30
N GLN A 21 -3.34 6.71 0.64
CA GLN A 21 -2.05 6.28 1.10
C GLN A 21 -1.39 5.61 -0.11
N LEU A 22 -0.58 6.41 -0.81
CA LEU A 22 0.34 5.94 -1.84
C LEU A 22 1.39 5.09 -1.12
N ASN A 23 1.03 3.87 -0.72
CA ASN A 23 2.06 2.86 -0.53
C ASN A 23 2.74 2.74 -1.90
N PRO A 24 4.07 2.95 -1.97
CA PRO A 24 4.78 2.89 -3.24
C PRO A 24 4.76 1.43 -3.70
N ASP A 25 3.73 1.09 -4.46
CA ASP A 25 3.63 -0.17 -5.15
C ASP A 25 4.49 -0.05 -6.40
N PHE A 26 5.59 -0.79 -6.41
CA PHE A 26 6.46 -0.89 -7.58
C PHE A 26 6.16 -2.18 -8.30
N SER A 27 5.81 -2.09 -9.58
CA SER A 27 5.51 -3.25 -10.42
C SER A 27 6.48 -3.34 -11.60
N VAL A 28 6.91 -4.56 -11.90
CA VAL A 28 7.65 -4.90 -13.12
C VAL A 28 6.97 -6.04 -13.84
N VAL A 29 7.02 -5.97 -15.16
CA VAL A 29 6.34 -6.91 -16.05
C VAL A 29 7.39 -7.62 -16.90
N SER A 30 7.22 -8.92 -17.12
CA SER A 30 8.10 -9.70 -18.02
C SER A 30 7.97 -9.21 -19.48
N PRO A 31 8.98 -9.44 -20.34
CA PRO A 31 8.93 -8.99 -21.74
C PRO A 31 7.73 -9.50 -22.54
N ASP A 32 7.21 -10.68 -22.20
CA ASP A 32 6.03 -11.29 -22.81
C ASP A 32 4.71 -10.89 -22.14
N SER A 33 4.75 -10.00 -21.14
CA SER A 33 3.61 -9.51 -20.37
C SER A 33 2.86 -10.57 -19.54
N ARG A 34 3.41 -11.77 -19.39
CA ARG A 34 2.75 -12.87 -18.68
C ARG A 34 2.99 -12.86 -17.19
N ILE A 35 4.09 -12.28 -16.73
CA ILE A 35 4.47 -12.27 -15.32
C ILE A 35 4.44 -10.83 -14.81
N VAL A 36 3.74 -10.62 -13.71
CA VAL A 36 3.71 -9.35 -12.98
C VAL A 36 4.28 -9.60 -11.58
N PHE A 37 5.36 -8.91 -11.26
CA PHE A 37 5.95 -8.88 -9.92
C PHE A 37 5.66 -7.51 -9.31
N THR A 38 5.09 -7.51 -8.12
CA THR A 38 4.73 -6.28 -7.42
C THR A 38 5.36 -6.28 -6.04
N VAL A 39 6.05 -5.19 -5.69
CA VAL A 39 6.57 -4.91 -4.36
C VAL A 39 5.72 -3.82 -3.73
N MET A 40 5.33 -4.03 -2.49
CA MET A 40 4.56 -3.08 -1.70
C MET A 40 5.14 -2.95 -0.31
N THR A 41 4.88 -1.83 0.33
CA THR A 41 5.27 -1.57 1.72
C THR A 41 4.01 -1.33 2.53
N ASP A 42 3.88 -1.95 3.70
CA ASP A 42 2.74 -1.69 4.58
C ASP A 42 2.91 -0.40 5.40
N GLY A 43 1.90 -0.05 6.19
CA GLY A 43 1.93 1.14 7.05
C GLY A 43 3.02 1.12 8.14
N LEU A 44 3.70 0.00 8.36
CA LEU A 44 4.79 -0.14 9.31
C LEU A 44 6.15 -0.16 8.62
N GLY A 45 6.22 -0.07 7.29
CA GLY A 45 7.47 -0.13 6.53
C GLY A 45 7.93 -1.55 6.20
N ARG A 46 7.12 -2.58 6.45
CA ARG A 46 7.46 -3.97 6.08
C ARG A 46 7.24 -4.15 4.59
N VAL A 47 8.25 -4.70 3.92
CA VAL A 47 8.20 -4.97 2.48
C VAL A 47 7.55 -6.31 2.22
N TYR A 48 6.63 -6.34 1.26
CA TYR A 48 5.98 -7.53 0.74
C TYR A 48 6.10 -7.58 -0.77
N TYR A 49 6.03 -8.79 -1.34
CA TYR A 49 5.92 -9.01 -2.77
C TYR A 49 4.82 -10.01 -3.09
N HIS A 50 4.27 -9.94 -4.29
CA HIS A 50 3.42 -11.00 -4.86
C HIS A 50 3.74 -11.19 -6.34
N VAL A 51 3.36 -12.35 -6.89
CA VAL A 51 3.58 -12.69 -8.30
C VAL A 51 2.29 -13.20 -8.91
N VAL A 52 1.94 -12.61 -10.06
CA VAL A 52 0.84 -13.05 -10.91
C VAL A 52 1.44 -13.58 -12.21
N VAL A 53 0.97 -14.74 -12.66
CA VAL A 53 1.31 -15.34 -13.95
C VAL A 53 0.02 -15.58 -14.73
N ASP A 54 -0.05 -15.04 -15.95
CA ASP A 54 -1.24 -15.14 -16.82
C ASP A 54 -2.55 -14.66 -16.14
N GLY A 55 -2.44 -13.69 -15.24
CA GLY A 55 -3.58 -13.16 -14.48
C GLY A 55 -3.91 -13.93 -13.19
N GLU A 56 -3.25 -15.07 -12.93
CA GLU A 56 -3.47 -15.89 -11.74
C GLU A 56 -2.36 -15.70 -10.68
N THR A 57 -2.75 -15.56 -9.42
CA THR A 57 -1.79 -15.44 -8.31
C THR A 57 -0.98 -16.73 -8.18
N THR A 58 0.34 -16.62 -8.44
CA THR A 58 1.29 -17.73 -8.31
C THR A 58 2.06 -17.66 -6.99
N ILE A 59 2.35 -16.45 -6.51
CA ILE A 59 2.91 -16.22 -5.18
C ILE A 59 2.01 -15.22 -4.46
N GLU A 60 1.37 -15.67 -3.39
CA GLU A 60 0.60 -14.84 -2.47
C GLU A 60 1.50 -13.78 -1.80
N PRO A 61 0.93 -12.65 -1.31
CA PRO A 61 1.68 -11.63 -0.60
C PRO A 61 2.63 -12.20 0.46
N SER A 62 3.92 -12.05 0.22
CA SER A 62 5.00 -12.68 0.96
C SER A 62 5.98 -11.64 1.47
N ARG A 63 6.43 -11.77 2.72
CA ARG A 63 7.34 -10.81 3.35
C ARG A 63 8.73 -10.91 2.73
N LEU A 64 9.31 -9.76 2.39
CA LEU A 64 10.68 -9.63 1.90
C LEU A 64 11.53 -8.88 2.93
N GLY A 65 12.73 -9.39 3.21
CA GLY A 65 13.66 -8.70 4.10
C GLY A 65 14.70 -9.62 4.72
N PHE A 66 15.48 -9.02 5.61
CA PHE A 66 16.56 -9.69 6.33
C PHE A 66 16.51 -9.31 7.81
N THR A 67 17.07 -10.17 8.66
CA THR A 67 17.38 -9.85 10.05
C THR A 67 18.88 -9.73 10.17
N PHE A 68 19.36 -8.58 10.68
CA PHE A 68 20.77 -8.35 10.93
C PHE A 68 21.07 -8.57 12.41
N ALA A 69 22.17 -9.24 12.74
CA ALA A 69 22.54 -9.54 14.12
C ALA A 69 22.93 -8.28 14.93
N ASN A 70 23.30 -7.20 14.24
CA ASN A 70 23.85 -5.97 14.79
C ASN A 70 23.04 -4.72 14.38
N ALA A 71 21.76 -4.89 14.04
CA ALA A 71 20.85 -3.78 13.80
C ALA A 71 19.71 -3.80 14.82
N GLU A 72 19.14 -2.64 15.08
CA GLU A 72 17.91 -2.54 15.87
C GLU A 72 16.79 -3.39 15.21
N PRO A 73 16.03 -4.17 16.00
CA PRO A 73 14.93 -4.95 15.47
C PRO A 73 13.92 -4.05 14.77
N PHE A 74 13.54 -4.45 13.55
CA PHE A 74 12.39 -3.85 12.90
C PHE A 74 11.14 -4.22 13.70
N LEU A 75 10.53 -3.25 14.39
CA LEU A 75 9.38 -3.47 15.26
C LEU A 75 8.30 -4.23 14.49
N ALA A 76 7.99 -5.46 14.96
CA ALA A 76 7.05 -6.37 14.33
C ALA A 76 5.61 -6.05 14.73
#